data_AF-A0A4Q0Z8R6-F1
#
_entry.id   AF-A0A4Q0Z8R6-F1
#
_cell.length_a   1.000
_cell.length_b   1.000
_cell.length_c   1.000
_cell.angle_alpha   90.00
_cell.angle_beta   90.00
_cell.angle_gamma   90.00
#
_symmetry.space_group_name_H-M   'P 1'
#
loop_
_entity.id
_entity.type
_entity.pdbx_description
1 polymer ?
#
loop_
_entity_poly.entity_id
_entity_poly.type
_entity_poly.pdbx_seq_one_letter_code
_entity_poly.pdbx_strand_id
1 'polypeptide(L)' 'MNKKSKAPFDPNSFDSITTIGNIIDNFPKLLSMDFSKISLNDELTRLNYEIISSEYKDFEYSNIKECFHYEVDKIV' A
#
# COMPACT_ATOMS: atom_id res chain seq x y z
N MET A 1 14.61 -3.38 38.17
CA MET A 1 14.83 -2.24 37.24
C MET A 1 14.45 -2.67 35.83
N ASN A 2 13.19 -2.48 35.41
CA ASN A 2 12.77 -2.75 34.03
C ASN A 2 13.19 -1.58 33.14
N LYS A 3 14.28 -1.77 32.38
CA LYS A 3 14.69 -0.84 31.33
C LYS A 3 13.64 -0.89 30.23
N LYS A 4 12.76 0.10 30.20
CA LYS A 4 11.91 0.41 29.04
C LYS A 4 12.87 0.68 27.89
N SER A 5 12.98 -0.25 26.94
CA SER A 5 13.66 -0.05 25.66
C SER A 5 12.91 1.01 24.87
N LYS A 6 13.15 2.29 25.21
CA LYS A 6 12.80 3.41 24.33
C LYS A 6 13.80 3.32 23.18
N ALA A 7 13.36 2.76 22.07
CA ALA A 7 14.06 2.96 20.81
C ALA A 7 14.28 4.47 20.62
N PRO A 8 15.47 4.91 20.18
CA PRO A 8 15.73 6.31 19.88
C PRO A 8 14.73 6.78 18.82
N PHE A 9 14.18 7.98 18.99
CA PHE A 9 13.36 8.62 17.97
C PHE A 9 14.25 8.84 16.74
N ASP A 10 14.02 8.06 15.69
CA ASP A 10 14.78 8.15 14.45
C ASP A 10 14.10 9.21 13.58
N PRO A 11 14.70 10.39 13.35
CA PRO A 11 14.12 11.38 12.46
C PRO A 11 14.09 10.92 11.00
N ASN A 12 14.73 9.79 10.67
CA ASN A 12 14.57 9.09 9.39
C ASN A 12 13.45 8.04 9.41
N SER A 13 12.81 7.81 10.55
CA SER A 13 11.52 7.09 10.62
C SER A 13 10.37 7.98 10.16
N PHE A 14 10.67 8.93 9.27
CA PHE A 14 9.75 9.80 8.58
C PHE A 14 9.04 8.94 7.55
N ASP A 15 7.79 8.61 7.88
CA ASP A 15 6.77 7.98 7.04
C ASP A 15 7.30 6.94 6.06
N SER A 16 7.22 5.67 6.47
CA SER A 16 7.46 4.56 5.55
C SER A 16 6.56 4.74 4.33
N ILE A 17 7.11 5.26 3.24
CA ILE A 17 6.46 5.34 1.94
C ILE A 17 6.02 3.91 1.64
N THR A 18 4.73 3.69 1.80
CA THR A 18 4.15 2.38 1.69
C THR A 18 3.77 2.25 0.24
N THR A 19 4.38 1.33 -0.50
CA THR A 19 3.97 1.06 -1.86
C THR A 19 3.03 -0.12 -1.90
N ILE A 20 2.30 -0.27 -3.01
CA ILE A 20 1.46 -1.46 -3.22
C ILE A 20 2.31 -2.73 -3.10
N GLY A 21 3.54 -2.72 -3.61
CA GLY A 21 4.47 -3.83 -3.48
C GLY A 21 4.86 -4.18 -2.04
N ASN A 22 4.80 -3.24 -1.10
CA ASN A 22 5.07 -3.51 0.32
C ASN A 22 3.86 -4.09 1.05
N ILE A 23 2.64 -3.69 0.67
CA ILE A 23 1.41 -4.19 1.31
C ILE A 23 0.90 -5.48 0.69
N ILE A 24 1.28 -5.78 -0.55
CA ILE A 24 0.73 -6.91 -1.31
C ILE A 24 1.01 -8.26 -0.64
N ASP A 25 2.14 -8.41 0.04
CA ASP A 25 2.48 -9.61 0.81
C ASP A 25 1.47 -9.89 1.94
N ASN A 26 0.87 -8.83 2.51
CA ASN A 26 -0.19 -8.96 3.50
C ASN A 26 -1.56 -9.24 2.87
N PHE A 27 -1.73 -8.94 1.58
CA PHE A 27 -3.00 -9.02 0.86
C PHE A 27 -2.91 -9.88 -0.43
N PRO A 28 -2.59 -11.18 -0.32
CA PRO A 28 -2.40 -12.06 -1.49
C PRO A 28 -3.67 -12.20 -2.36
N LYS A 29 -4.85 -11.83 -1.84
CA LYS A 29 -6.09 -11.78 -2.61
C LYS A 29 -6.00 -10.83 -3.80
N LEU A 30 -5.32 -9.70 -3.62
CA LEU A 30 -5.13 -8.72 -4.69
C LEU A 30 -4.27 -9.28 -5.82
N LEU A 31 -3.35 -10.22 -5.57
CA LEU A 31 -2.55 -10.86 -6.63
C LEU A 31 -3.38 -11.74 -7.58
N SER A 32 -4.53 -12.23 -7.12
CA SER A 32 -5.43 -13.09 -7.91
C SER A 32 -6.56 -12.31 -8.58
N MET A 33 -6.61 -10.99 -8.38
CA MET A 33 -7.66 -10.12 -8.89
C MET A 33 -7.29 -9.50 -10.24
N ASP A 34 -8.31 -9.22 -11.04
CA ASP A 34 -8.17 -8.63 -12.38
C ASP A 34 -8.58 -7.16 -12.36
N PHE A 35 -7.60 -6.27 -12.21
CA PHE A 35 -7.81 -4.84 -12.05
C PHE A 35 -8.20 -4.11 -13.34
N SER A 36 -8.27 -4.83 -14.47
CA SER A 36 -8.91 -4.30 -15.68
C SER A 36 -10.44 -4.26 -15.53
N LYS A 37 -10.99 -5.05 -14.62
CA LYS A 37 -12.44 -5.14 -14.36
C LYS A 37 -12.85 -4.61 -12.99
N ILE A 38 -11.92 -4.58 -12.03
CA ILE A 38 -12.18 -4.10 -10.68
C ILE A 38 -11.29 -2.89 -10.37
N SER A 39 -11.80 -1.95 -9.57
CA SER A 39 -11.00 -0.83 -9.09
C SER A 39 -10.04 -1.31 -8.00
N LEU A 40 -8.73 -1.13 -8.22
CA LEU A 40 -7.73 -1.42 -7.19
C LEU A 40 -7.89 -0.44 -6.04
N ASN A 41 -8.18 0.82 -6.35
CA ASN A 41 -8.35 1.86 -5.34
C ASN A 41 -9.52 1.54 -4.40
N ASP A 42 -10.64 1.01 -4.91
CA ASP A 42 -11.79 0.58 -4.08
C ASP A 42 -11.40 -0.59 -3.14
N GLU A 43 -10.69 -1.59 -3.68
CA GLU A 43 -10.21 -2.72 -2.87
C GLU A 43 -9.21 -2.27 -1.81
N LEU A 44 -8.28 -1.38 -2.15
CA LEU A 44 -7.36 -0.79 -1.19
C LEU A 44 -8.11 0.04 -0.14
N THR A 45 -9.12 0.82 -0.53
CA THR A 45 -9.90 1.65 0.39
C THR A 45 -10.60 0.77 1.43
N ARG A 46 -11.11 -0.41 1.05
CA ARG A 46 -11.68 -1.40 1.99
C ARG A 46 -10.64 -1.98 2.95
N LEU A 47 -9.37 -1.99 2.55
CA LEU A 47 -8.24 -2.38 3.39
C LEU A 47 -7.70 -1.20 4.22
N ASN A 48 -8.33 -0.03 4.14
CA ASN A 48 -7.88 1.25 4.70
C ASN A 48 -6.56 1.73 4.09
N TYR A 49 -6.41 1.57 2.78
CA TYR A 49 -5.32 2.10 2.00
C TYR A 49 -5.87 2.91 0.82
N GLU A 50 -5.20 3.97 0.40
CA GLU A 50 -5.54 4.71 -0.82
C GLU A 50 -4.31 4.87 -1.68
N ILE A 51 -4.48 4.87 -3.01
CA ILE A 51 -3.38 5.16 -3.91
C ILE A 51 -3.21 6.68 -4.00
N ILE A 52 -2.06 7.17 -3.56
CA ILE A 52 -1.73 8.60 -3.57
C ILE A 52 -0.96 9.00 -4.84
N SER A 53 -0.43 8.03 -5.58
CA SER A 53 0.24 8.30 -6.86
C SER A 53 -0.73 8.87 -7.89
N SER A 54 -0.52 10.13 -8.27
CA SER A 54 -1.37 10.82 -9.26
C SER A 54 -1.31 10.23 -10.67
N GLU A 55 -0.29 9.42 -10.95
CA GLU A 55 -0.13 8.71 -12.22
C GLU A 55 -1.00 7.45 -12.31
N TYR A 56 -1.51 6.97 -11.18
CA TYR A 56 -2.36 5.79 -11.13
C TYR A 56 -3.72 6.07 -11.78
N LYS A 57 -4.16 5.12 -12.62
CA LYS A 57 -5.54 5.09 -13.12
C LYS A 57 -6.18 3.72 -12.87
N ASP A 58 -7.42 3.76 -12.40
CA ASP A 58 -8.25 2.57 -12.30
C ASP A 58 -8.53 1.96 -13.68
N PHE A 59 -8.66 0.64 -13.71
CA PHE A 59 -8.95 -0.16 -14.91
C PHE A 59 -7.84 -0.17 -15.99
N GLU A 60 -6.71 0.51 -15.78
CA GLU A 60 -5.57 0.48 -16.72
C GLU A 60 -4.72 -0.80 -16.61
N TYR A 61 -4.62 -1.39 -15.43
CA TYR A 61 -3.71 -2.51 -15.18
C TYR A 61 -4.49 -3.81 -15.05
N SER A 62 -4.10 -4.85 -15.79
CA SER A 62 -4.68 -6.18 -15.59
C SER A 62 -4.08 -6.88 -14.37
N ASN A 63 -2.84 -6.54 -14.00
CA ASN A 63 -2.11 -7.16 -12.91
C ASN A 63 -1.60 -6.11 -11.91
N ILE A 64 -1.84 -6.34 -10.63
CA ILE A 64 -1.32 -5.46 -9.56
C ILE A 64 0.20 -5.37 -9.50
N LYS A 65 0.93 -6.33 -10.06
CA LYS A 65 2.39 -6.27 -10.17
C LYS A 65 2.87 -5.02 -10.91
N GLU A 66 2.11 -4.60 -11.92
CA GLU A 66 2.39 -3.36 -12.65
C GLU A 66 2.22 -2.14 -11.75
N CYS A 67 1.37 -2.24 -10.73
CA CYS A 67 1.09 -1.19 -9.76
C CYS A 67 2.02 -1.19 -8.54
N PHE A 68 2.98 -2.12 -8.41
CA PHE A 68 3.81 -2.26 -7.19
C PHE A 68 4.65 -1.04 -6.85
N HIS A 69 4.98 -0.23 -7.85
CA HIS A 69 5.74 0.99 -7.70
C HIS A 69 4.89 2.18 -7.24
N TYR A 70 3.56 2.07 -7.30
CA TYR A 70 2.68 3.13 -6.83
C TYR A 70 2.69 3.21 -5.31
N GLU A 71 2.70 4.45 -4.84
CA GLU A 71 2.63 4.84 -3.45
C GLU A 71 1.18 4.77 -2.99
N VAL A 72 1.00 4.17 -1.83
CA VAL A 72 -0.26 4.14 -1.11
C VAL A 72 -0.08 4.78 0.24
N ASP A 73 -1.13 5.42 0.71
CA ASP A 73 -1.22 5.88 2.07
C ASP A 73 -2.23 5.05 2.85
N LYS A 74 -2.06 5.01 4.17
CA LYS A 74 -2.98 4.29 5.05
C LYS A 74 -4.01 5.27 5.61
N ILE A 75 -5.28 5.01 5.28
CA ILE A 75 -6.41 5.74 5.84
C ILE A 75 -6.64 5.25 7.28
N VAL A 76 -6.79 6.16 8.24
CA VAL A 76 -7.05 5.87 9.67
C VAL A 76 -8.48 6.19 10.04
#